data_AF-A0A220RZE9-F1
#
_entry.id   AF-A0A220RZE9-F1
#
_cell.length_a   1.000
_cell.length_b   1.000
_cell.length_c   1.000
_cell.angle_alpha   90.00
_cell.angle_beta   90.00
_cell.angle_gamma   90.00
#
_symmetry.space_group_name_H-M   'P 1'
#
loop_
_entity.id
_entity.type
_entity.pdbx_description
1 polymer ?
#
loop_
_entity_poly.entity_id
_entity_poly.type
_entity_poly.pdbx_seq_one_letter_code
_entity_poly.pdbx_strand_id
1 'polypeptide(L)'
;MSAGGAHFANSSTVYVRQADIAAQTFANRNGRFSAAERAVFRNRLTDNCGGTLELDSSLEIASAQFDNRSGQTAARQAVITAETANAGGTLDADRLNLTGRSLDNSGGMIRTDEAAVLSLSDGLDNRSGLISAKQDVSIQTGTLQNGGGSLTAGRDLNLESAGLRTDGTLAAGRDMAVSLKEDFTNTQTLEAGRNLTLHIHRAV
;
A
#
# COMPACT_ATOMS: atom_id res chain seq x y z
N MET A 1 -6.18 23.57 -8.36
CA MET A 1 -5.88 23.20 -9.76
C MET A 1 -6.85 22.13 -10.18
N SER A 2 -7.38 22.22 -11.38
CA SER A 2 -8.13 21.14 -12.00
C SER A 2 -7.55 20.89 -13.38
N ALA A 3 -7.35 19.62 -13.73
CA ALA A 3 -6.85 19.23 -15.05
C ALA A 3 -7.56 17.95 -15.51
N GLY A 4 -7.75 17.80 -16.81
CA GLY A 4 -8.30 16.59 -17.38
C GLY A 4 -8.01 16.44 -18.86
N GLY A 5 -8.47 15.33 -19.44
CA GLY A 5 -8.23 14.99 -20.84
C GLY A 5 -7.44 13.69 -21.01
N ALA A 6 -6.78 13.52 -22.15
CA ALA A 6 -6.04 12.28 -22.41
C ALA A 6 -4.78 12.14 -21.54
N HIS A 7 -4.00 13.21 -21.41
CA HIS A 7 -2.70 13.13 -20.75
C HIS A 7 -2.37 14.39 -19.95
N PHE A 8 -1.93 14.21 -18.72
CA PHE A 8 -1.24 15.22 -17.93
C PHE A 8 0.18 14.72 -17.66
N ALA A 9 1.19 15.50 -18.03
CA ALA A 9 2.60 15.16 -17.81
C ALA A 9 3.28 16.25 -16.97
N ASN A 10 3.94 15.83 -15.90
CA ASN A 10 4.84 16.64 -15.11
C ASN A 10 6.21 15.96 -15.02
N SER A 11 7.24 16.65 -15.51
CA SER A 11 8.65 16.25 -15.39
C SER A 11 9.48 17.28 -14.62
N SER A 12 8.82 18.25 -13.98
CA SER A 12 9.43 19.27 -13.13
C SER A 12 8.61 19.37 -11.85
N THR A 13 8.39 20.58 -11.32
CA THR A 13 7.65 20.76 -10.07
C THR A 13 6.31 21.44 -10.26
N VAL A 14 5.28 20.87 -9.63
CA VAL A 14 3.95 21.47 -9.49
C VAL A 14 3.68 21.68 -8.01
N TYR A 15 3.35 22.91 -7.62
CA TYR A 15 2.92 23.27 -6.27
C TYR A 15 1.51 23.84 -6.32
N VAL A 16 0.59 23.23 -5.58
CA VAL A 16 -0.80 23.67 -5.49
C VAL A 16 -1.30 23.53 -4.05
N ARG A 17 -2.42 24.17 -3.72
CA ARG A 17 -3.11 23.87 -2.45
C ARG A 17 -3.99 22.64 -2.59
N GLN A 18 -4.77 22.62 -3.66
CA GLN A 18 -5.70 21.55 -3.99
C GLN A 18 -5.55 21.15 -5.45
N ALA A 19 -5.75 19.86 -5.74
CA ALA A 19 -5.76 19.29 -7.09
C ALA A 19 -6.95 18.35 -7.29
N ASP A 20 -7.56 18.44 -8.46
CA ASP A 20 -8.46 17.42 -9.00
C ASP A 20 -8.01 17.10 -10.44
N ILE A 21 -7.41 15.93 -10.64
CA ILE A 21 -6.81 15.50 -11.91
C ILE A 21 -7.63 14.34 -12.44
N ALA A 22 -8.37 14.57 -13.52
CA ALA A 22 -9.23 13.59 -14.17
C ALA A 22 -8.78 13.36 -15.63
N ALA A 23 -7.75 12.53 -15.81
CA ALA A 23 -7.14 12.25 -17.11
C ALA A 23 -7.08 10.75 -17.42
N GLN A 24 -6.84 10.33 -18.67
CA GLN A 24 -6.55 8.92 -18.90
C GLN A 24 -5.22 8.54 -18.23
N THR A 25 -4.19 9.35 -18.44
CA THR A 25 -2.88 9.16 -17.79
C THR A 25 -2.42 10.45 -17.13
N PHE A 26 -2.15 10.38 -15.83
CA PHE A 26 -1.31 11.35 -15.13
C PHE A 26 0.10 10.77 -15.01
N ALA A 27 1.09 11.42 -15.59
CA ALA A 27 2.50 11.03 -15.53
C ALA A 27 3.30 12.08 -14.76
N ASN A 28 3.98 11.65 -13.70
CA ASN A 28 4.84 12.45 -12.85
C ASN A 28 6.26 11.85 -12.81
N ARG A 29 6.75 11.34 -13.94
CA ARG A 29 8.06 10.67 -14.02
C ARG A 29 9.18 11.68 -13.84
N ASN A 30 10.05 11.44 -12.85
CA ASN A 30 11.13 12.37 -12.44
C ASN A 30 10.63 13.77 -12.03
N GLY A 31 9.31 13.95 -11.88
CA GLY A 31 8.69 15.18 -11.46
C GLY A 31 8.35 15.15 -9.97
N ARG A 32 8.06 16.32 -9.41
CA ARG A 32 7.52 16.50 -8.07
C ARG A 32 6.15 17.17 -8.17
N PHE A 33 5.13 16.54 -7.62
CA PHE A 33 3.80 17.10 -7.49
C PHE A 33 3.50 17.28 -5.99
N SER A 34 3.22 18.50 -5.58
CA SER A 34 2.94 18.82 -4.18
C SER A 34 1.61 19.56 -4.03
N ALA A 35 0.83 19.13 -3.04
CA ALA A 35 -0.46 19.70 -2.69
C ALA A 35 -0.61 19.84 -1.17
N ALA A 36 -0.80 21.07 -0.69
CA ALA A 36 -0.84 21.35 0.74
C ALA A 36 -2.10 20.82 1.47
N GLU A 37 -3.23 20.68 0.77
CA GLU A 37 -4.52 20.31 1.38
C GLU A 37 -5.08 19.01 0.81
N ARG A 38 -5.21 18.92 -0.51
CA ARG A 38 -5.88 17.77 -1.12
C ARG A 38 -5.41 17.55 -2.54
N ALA A 39 -5.09 16.33 -2.92
CA ALA A 39 -5.00 15.96 -4.32
C ALA A 39 -5.83 14.72 -4.60
N VAL A 40 -6.61 14.78 -5.67
CA VAL A 40 -7.38 13.64 -6.17
C VAL A 40 -6.99 13.33 -7.58
N PHE A 41 -6.66 12.06 -7.82
CA PHE A 41 -6.29 11.53 -9.12
C PHE A 41 -7.35 10.52 -9.55
N ARG A 42 -8.20 10.91 -10.50
CA ARG A 42 -9.22 10.04 -11.11
C ARG A 42 -8.78 9.65 -12.52
N ASN A 43 -7.89 8.67 -12.61
CA ASN A 43 -7.25 8.34 -13.88
C ASN A 43 -7.43 6.88 -14.30
N ARG A 44 -7.08 6.53 -15.54
CA ARG A 44 -6.83 5.12 -15.86
C ARG A 44 -5.48 4.70 -15.27
N LEU A 45 -4.46 5.53 -15.46
CA LEU A 45 -3.12 5.31 -14.93
C LEU A 45 -2.65 6.57 -14.19
N THR A 46 -2.29 6.40 -12.92
CA THR A 46 -1.46 7.35 -12.16
C THR A 46 -0.04 6.80 -12.14
N ASP A 47 0.86 7.45 -12.87
CA ASP A 47 2.24 7.03 -13.06
C ASP A 47 3.19 7.99 -12.34
N ASN A 48 3.71 7.53 -11.21
CA ASN A 48 4.70 8.19 -10.38
C ASN A 48 6.04 7.43 -10.39
N CYS A 49 6.32 6.66 -11.44
CA CYS A 49 7.56 5.90 -11.54
C CYS A 49 8.77 6.85 -11.52
N GLY A 50 9.66 6.71 -10.53
CA GLY A 50 10.80 7.61 -10.31
C GLY A 50 10.43 9.06 -9.94
N GLY A 51 9.15 9.32 -9.65
CA GLY A 51 8.62 10.65 -9.32
C GLY A 51 8.41 10.84 -7.81
N THR A 52 7.88 12.01 -7.45
CA THR A 52 7.48 12.35 -6.09
C THR A 52 6.08 12.93 -6.04
N LEU A 53 5.18 12.32 -5.26
CA LEU A 53 3.90 12.89 -4.83
C LEU A 53 4.00 13.24 -3.35
N GLU A 54 3.85 14.52 -2.99
CA GLU A 54 3.95 15.00 -1.60
C GLU A 54 2.71 15.80 -1.23
N LEU A 55 1.80 15.17 -0.50
CA LEU A 55 0.51 15.75 -0.14
C LEU A 55 0.42 15.95 1.37
N ASP A 56 0.63 17.19 1.80
CA ASP A 56 0.76 17.51 3.22
C ASP A 56 -0.46 17.09 4.04
N SER A 57 -1.64 16.92 3.45
CA SER A 57 -2.85 16.51 4.18
C SER A 57 -3.55 15.29 3.59
N SER A 58 -4.18 15.38 2.41
CA SER A 58 -4.98 14.27 1.86
C SER A 58 -4.60 13.91 0.42
N LEU A 59 -4.40 12.61 0.20
CA LEU A 59 -4.23 11.98 -1.10
C LEU A 59 -5.40 11.01 -1.36
N GLU A 60 -6.05 11.18 -2.51
CA GLU A 60 -6.96 10.18 -3.06
C GLU A 60 -6.47 9.76 -4.45
N ILE A 61 -6.21 8.47 -4.64
CA ILE A 61 -5.97 7.88 -5.96
C ILE A 61 -7.15 6.97 -6.26
N ALA A 62 -7.99 7.36 -7.20
CA ALA A 62 -9.07 6.54 -7.73
C ALA A 62 -8.74 6.20 -9.18
N SER A 63 -7.86 5.23 -9.38
CA SER A 63 -7.33 4.88 -10.70
C SER A 63 -7.41 3.38 -10.97
N ALA A 64 -7.42 2.98 -12.24
CA ALA A 64 -7.31 1.54 -12.53
C ALA A 64 -5.94 1.00 -12.11
N GLN A 65 -4.88 1.76 -12.39
CA GLN A 65 -3.50 1.43 -12.01
C GLN A 65 -2.80 2.62 -11.35
N PHE A 66 -2.01 2.32 -10.33
CA PHE A 66 -1.07 3.23 -9.69
C PHE A 66 0.34 2.64 -9.75
N ASP A 67 1.22 3.27 -10.53
CA ASP A 67 2.61 2.87 -10.66
C ASP A 67 3.50 3.83 -9.87
N ASN A 68 4.00 3.37 -8.73
CA ASN A 68 4.92 4.07 -7.84
C ASN A 68 6.31 3.40 -7.82
N ARG A 69 6.66 2.60 -8.82
CA ARG A 69 7.95 1.88 -8.84
C ARG A 69 9.12 2.86 -8.82
N SER A 70 10.07 2.63 -7.91
CA SER A 70 11.18 3.55 -7.63
C SER A 70 10.76 5.00 -7.35
N GLY A 71 9.48 5.24 -7.10
CA GLY A 71 8.90 6.55 -6.81
C GLY A 71 8.73 6.78 -5.31
N GLN A 72 8.31 8.00 -4.97
CA GLN A 72 8.01 8.42 -3.62
C GLN A 72 6.60 8.98 -3.56
N THR A 73 5.82 8.52 -2.60
CA THR A 73 4.48 9.04 -2.31
C THR A 73 4.37 9.26 -0.81
N ALA A 74 4.05 10.48 -0.39
CA ALA A 74 3.89 10.85 1.01
C ALA A 74 2.58 11.60 1.22
N ALA A 75 1.78 11.22 2.22
CA ALA A 75 0.60 11.99 2.64
C ALA A 75 0.15 11.70 4.07
N ARG A 76 -0.44 12.65 4.82
CA ARG A 76 -1.01 12.30 6.14
C ARG A 76 -2.12 11.26 6.02
N GLN A 77 -3.14 11.54 5.20
CA GLN A 77 -4.20 10.58 4.89
C GLN A 77 -4.12 10.16 3.43
N ALA A 78 -3.85 8.89 3.19
CA ALA A 78 -3.89 8.29 1.86
C ALA A 78 -5.08 7.34 1.71
N VAL A 79 -5.86 7.54 0.65
CA VAL A 79 -6.89 6.61 0.18
C VAL A 79 -6.56 6.23 -1.26
N ILE A 80 -6.27 4.96 -1.49
CA ILE A 80 -5.86 4.46 -2.80
C ILE A 80 -6.84 3.36 -3.21
N THR A 81 -7.52 3.55 -4.33
CA THR A 81 -8.36 2.55 -4.99
C THR A 81 -7.73 2.29 -6.36
N ALA A 82 -6.82 1.32 -6.45
CA ALA A 82 -6.08 0.97 -7.66
C ALA A 82 -5.37 -0.38 -7.54
N GLU A 83 -5.11 -1.04 -8.67
CA GLU A 83 -4.01 -2.00 -8.74
C GLU A 83 -2.68 -1.26 -8.60
N THR A 84 -1.88 -1.62 -7.59
CA THR A 84 -0.74 -0.80 -7.16
C THR A 84 0.57 -1.53 -7.36
N ALA A 85 1.50 -0.89 -8.07
CA ALA A 85 2.89 -1.32 -8.20
C ALA A 85 3.80 -0.36 -7.43
N ASN A 86 4.34 -0.81 -6.31
CA ASN A 86 5.24 -0.08 -5.43
C ASN A 86 6.64 -0.72 -5.35
N ALA A 87 6.99 -1.59 -6.30
CA ALA A 87 8.27 -2.28 -6.29
C ALA A 87 9.46 -1.30 -6.28
N GLY A 88 10.34 -1.43 -5.29
CA GLY A 88 11.46 -0.49 -5.05
C GLY A 88 11.04 0.96 -4.76
N GLY A 89 9.75 1.24 -4.60
CA GLY A 89 9.19 2.55 -4.30
C GLY A 89 8.91 2.74 -2.80
N THR A 90 8.42 3.93 -2.46
CA THR A 90 8.03 4.28 -1.09
C THR A 90 6.62 4.89 -1.05
N LEU A 91 5.82 4.42 -0.11
CA LEU A 91 4.54 5.01 0.27
C LEU A 91 4.56 5.25 1.78
N ASP A 92 4.66 6.52 2.16
CA ASP A 92 4.66 6.97 3.54
C ASP A 92 3.34 7.69 3.87
N ALA A 93 2.68 7.33 4.96
CA ALA A 93 1.50 8.06 5.40
C ALA A 93 1.32 8.12 6.92
N ASP A 94 0.44 8.96 7.44
CA ASP A 94 -0.05 8.76 8.81
C ASP A 94 -1.03 7.58 8.79
N ARG A 95 -2.06 7.65 7.94
CA ARG A 95 -3.05 6.57 7.76
C ARG A 95 -3.19 6.21 6.29
N LEU A 96 -3.17 4.91 6.00
CA LEU A 96 -3.36 4.36 4.66
C LEU A 96 -4.59 3.47 4.60
N ASN A 97 -5.48 3.73 3.64
CA ASN A 97 -6.48 2.78 3.16
C ASN A 97 -6.18 2.47 1.69
N LEU A 98 -5.82 1.23 1.38
CA LEU A 98 -5.55 0.77 0.02
C LEU A 98 -6.51 -0.34 -0.36
N THR A 99 -7.26 -0.15 -1.43
CA THR A 99 -8.19 -1.12 -2.00
C THR A 99 -7.81 -1.36 -3.46
N GLY A 100 -7.86 -2.61 -3.90
CA GLY A 100 -7.52 -2.93 -5.29
C GLY A 100 -7.59 -4.40 -5.60
N ARG A 101 -7.17 -4.75 -6.82
CA ARG A 101 -7.02 -6.15 -7.19
C ARG A 101 -5.77 -6.74 -6.54
N SER A 102 -4.63 -6.12 -6.79
CA SER A 102 -3.33 -6.57 -6.29
C SER A 102 -2.45 -5.41 -5.87
N LEU A 103 -1.50 -5.71 -4.98
CA LEU A 103 -0.42 -4.83 -4.55
C LEU A 103 0.91 -5.57 -4.67
N ASP A 104 1.80 -5.01 -5.49
CA ASP A 104 3.21 -5.40 -5.55
C ASP A 104 4.03 -4.40 -4.75
N ASN A 105 4.52 -4.82 -3.59
CA ASN A 105 5.45 -4.11 -2.73
C ASN A 105 6.83 -4.82 -2.69
N SER A 106 7.18 -5.59 -3.73
CA SER A 106 8.44 -6.34 -3.76
C SER A 106 9.66 -5.40 -3.75
N GLY A 107 10.55 -5.59 -2.78
CA GLY A 107 11.68 -4.66 -2.55
C GLY A 107 11.28 -3.21 -2.24
N GLY A 108 9.99 -2.92 -2.09
CA GLY A 108 9.44 -1.60 -1.80
C GLY A 108 9.17 -1.38 -0.31
N MET A 109 8.72 -0.19 0.04
CA MET A 109 8.38 0.18 1.41
C MET A 109 7.01 0.85 1.48
N ILE A 110 6.18 0.39 2.42
CA ILE A 110 4.96 1.05 2.85
C ILE A 110 5.09 1.27 4.36
N ARG A 111 5.01 2.53 4.81
CA ARG A 111 5.14 2.89 6.22
C ARG A 111 4.01 3.79 6.67
N THR A 112 3.39 3.47 7.79
CA THR A 112 2.38 4.33 8.41
C THR A 112 2.69 4.69 9.86
N ASP A 113 2.46 5.95 10.22
CA ASP A 113 2.59 6.42 11.60
C ASP A 113 1.36 6.07 12.47
N GLU A 114 0.22 5.85 11.83
CA GLU A 114 -0.99 5.30 12.40
C GLU A 114 -1.31 3.96 11.72
N ALA A 115 -2.55 3.72 11.33
CA ALA A 115 -3.00 2.43 10.83
C ALA A 115 -2.84 2.28 9.30
N ALA A 116 -2.59 1.05 8.87
CA ALA A 116 -2.65 0.63 7.47
C ALA A 116 -3.75 -0.41 7.27
N VAL A 117 -4.65 -0.16 6.33
CA VAL A 117 -5.71 -1.08 5.90
C VAL A 117 -5.52 -1.41 4.44
N LEU A 118 -5.30 -2.68 4.11
CA LEU A 118 -5.13 -3.19 2.75
C LEU A 118 -6.26 -4.18 2.44
N SER A 119 -7.07 -3.89 1.43
CA SER A 119 -8.18 -4.75 0.99
C SER A 119 -7.99 -5.11 -0.48
N LEU A 120 -7.50 -6.32 -0.73
CA LEU A 120 -7.06 -6.79 -2.03
C LEU A 120 -7.88 -8.01 -2.43
N SER A 121 -8.40 -8.04 -3.65
CA SER A 121 -9.23 -9.16 -4.09
C SER A 121 -8.42 -10.38 -4.58
N ASP A 122 -7.16 -10.17 -4.97
CA ASP A 122 -6.32 -11.17 -5.64
C ASP A 122 -5.03 -11.48 -4.85
N GLY A 123 -4.11 -10.53 -4.76
CA GLY A 123 -2.80 -10.83 -4.18
C GLY A 123 -2.02 -9.66 -3.63
N LEU A 124 -1.19 -9.97 -2.65
CA LEU A 124 -0.19 -9.09 -2.04
C LEU A 124 1.18 -9.75 -2.15
N ASP A 125 2.07 -9.13 -2.91
CA ASP A 125 3.49 -9.50 -2.94
C ASP A 125 4.30 -8.50 -2.10
N ASN A 126 4.88 -8.96 -1.00
CA ASN A 126 5.76 -8.21 -0.12
C ASN A 126 7.15 -8.86 -0.03
N ARG A 127 7.56 -9.63 -1.06
CA ARG A 127 8.87 -10.31 -1.04
C ARG A 127 10.01 -9.29 -1.00
N SER A 128 10.94 -9.49 -0.08
CA SER A 128 12.04 -8.56 0.21
C SER A 128 11.59 -7.10 0.45
N GLY A 129 10.31 -6.88 0.70
CA GLY A 129 9.70 -5.58 0.94
C GLY A 129 9.42 -5.33 2.41
N LEU A 130 8.94 -4.13 2.71
CA LEU A 130 8.52 -3.71 4.05
C LEU A 130 7.10 -3.17 4.00
N ILE A 131 6.24 -3.69 4.88
CA ILE A 131 4.99 -3.07 5.29
C ILE A 131 5.08 -2.87 6.81
N SER A 132 5.00 -1.63 7.26
CA SER A 132 5.12 -1.30 8.68
C SER A 132 4.11 -0.24 9.09
N ALA A 133 3.44 -0.45 10.21
CA ALA A 133 2.62 0.56 10.86
C ALA A 133 3.07 0.73 12.31
N LYS A 134 3.21 1.95 12.82
CA LYS A 134 3.42 2.18 14.26
C LYS A 134 2.19 1.79 15.08
N GLN A 135 1.02 1.72 14.45
CA GLN A 135 -0.23 1.27 15.05
C GLN A 135 -0.66 -0.09 14.47
N ASP A 136 -1.89 -0.20 13.97
CA ASP A 136 -2.49 -1.45 13.53
C ASP A 136 -2.25 -1.68 12.03
N VAL A 137 -2.07 -2.94 11.65
CA VAL A 137 -2.12 -3.39 10.25
C VAL A 137 -3.31 -4.32 10.08
N SER A 138 -4.19 -4.01 9.14
CA SER A 138 -5.29 -4.89 8.73
C SER A 138 -5.16 -5.22 7.25
N ILE A 139 -5.10 -6.50 6.92
CA ILE A 139 -4.94 -6.98 5.55
C ILE A 139 -6.01 -8.01 5.27
N GLN A 140 -6.74 -7.79 4.18
CA GLN A 140 -7.57 -8.78 3.52
C GLN A 140 -7.01 -8.99 2.11
N THR A 141 -6.65 -10.22 1.73
CA THR A 141 -6.11 -10.53 0.40
C THR A 141 -6.50 -11.93 -0.06
N GLY A 142 -6.37 -12.24 -1.36
CA GLY A 142 -6.47 -13.61 -1.83
C GLY A 142 -5.23 -14.41 -1.44
N THR A 143 -4.06 -14.00 -1.92
CA THR A 143 -2.77 -14.60 -1.49
C THR A 143 -1.83 -13.56 -0.91
N LEU A 144 -1.06 -13.95 0.10
CA LEU A 144 0.05 -13.16 0.64
C LEU A 144 1.37 -13.90 0.44
N GLN A 145 2.28 -13.29 -0.31
CA GLN A 145 3.68 -13.71 -0.44
C GLN A 145 4.59 -12.74 0.32
N ASN A 146 5.20 -13.19 1.41
CA ASN A 146 6.05 -12.36 2.28
C ASN A 146 7.48 -12.90 2.40
N GLY A 147 8.02 -13.50 1.33
CA GLY A 147 9.32 -14.15 1.38
C GLY A 147 10.51 -13.21 1.50
N GLY A 148 11.32 -13.37 2.54
CA GLY A 148 12.39 -12.43 2.89
C GLY A 148 11.90 -11.01 3.17
N GLY A 149 10.58 -10.79 3.26
CA GLY A 149 9.94 -9.51 3.54
C GLY A 149 9.64 -9.32 5.03
N SER A 150 9.17 -8.13 5.37
CA SER A 150 8.75 -7.79 6.73
C SER A 150 7.38 -7.14 6.73
N LEU A 151 6.51 -7.65 7.60
CA LEU A 151 5.17 -7.14 7.85
C LEU A 151 5.03 -6.92 9.35
N THR A 152 4.98 -5.66 9.77
CA THR A 152 5.07 -5.28 11.19
C THR A 152 3.95 -4.32 11.60
N ALA A 153 3.30 -4.62 12.72
CA ALA A 153 2.37 -3.72 13.39
C ALA A 153 2.92 -3.37 14.78
N GLY A 154 3.01 -2.08 15.12
CA GLY A 154 3.40 -1.65 16.46
C GLY A 154 2.33 -1.97 17.51
N ARG A 155 1.07 -2.12 17.08
CA ARG A 155 -0.05 -2.59 17.89
C ARG A 155 -0.52 -3.96 17.36
N ASP A 156 -1.67 -4.03 16.70
CA ASP A 156 -2.25 -5.32 16.30
C ASP A 156 -2.06 -5.61 14.81
N LEU A 157 -1.82 -6.88 14.48
CA LEU A 157 -1.83 -7.39 13.12
C LEU A 157 -3.05 -8.28 12.90
N ASN A 158 -3.95 -7.86 12.02
CA ASN A 158 -5.10 -8.64 11.57
C ASN A 158 -4.90 -9.01 10.10
N LEU A 159 -4.74 -10.30 9.81
CA LEU A 159 -4.54 -10.82 8.47
C LEU A 159 -5.65 -11.83 8.14
N GLU A 160 -6.42 -11.53 7.10
CA GLU A 160 -7.32 -12.47 6.44
C GLU A 160 -6.78 -12.74 5.03
N SER A 161 -6.45 -13.99 4.72
CA SER A 161 -5.96 -14.39 3.40
C SER A 161 -6.60 -15.69 2.94
N ALA A 162 -6.72 -15.96 1.64
CA ALA A 162 -6.96 -17.33 1.22
C ALA A 162 -5.72 -18.18 1.52
N GLY A 163 -4.57 -17.83 0.94
CA GLY A 163 -3.29 -18.50 1.18
C GLY A 163 -2.23 -17.57 1.78
N LEU A 164 -1.37 -18.12 2.65
CA LEU A 164 -0.22 -17.39 3.21
C LEU A 164 1.07 -18.18 3.01
N ARG A 165 2.00 -17.57 2.28
CA ARG A 165 3.38 -18.03 2.17
C ARG A 165 4.31 -16.99 2.77
N THR A 166 4.92 -17.33 3.90
CA THR A 166 5.88 -16.46 4.56
C THR A 166 7.16 -17.21 4.94
N ASP A 167 8.20 -16.89 4.20
CA ASP A 167 9.61 -17.12 4.53
C ASP A 167 10.28 -15.79 4.94
N GLY A 168 9.49 -14.89 5.55
CA GLY A 168 9.91 -13.60 6.10
C GLY A 168 9.34 -13.38 7.50
N THR A 169 9.29 -12.12 7.95
CA THR A 169 8.80 -11.75 9.30
C THR A 169 7.36 -11.27 9.25
N LEU A 170 6.51 -11.81 10.13
CA LEU A 170 5.26 -11.16 10.55
C LEU A 170 5.38 -10.87 12.05
N ALA A 171 5.17 -9.63 12.45
CA ALA A 171 5.24 -9.24 13.86
C ALA A 171 4.14 -8.25 14.26
N ALA A 172 3.66 -8.41 15.49
CA ALA A 172 2.73 -7.50 16.15
C ALA A 172 3.24 -7.16 17.55
N GLY A 173 3.29 -5.87 17.90
CA GLY A 173 3.69 -5.42 19.24
C GLY A 173 2.70 -5.83 20.33
N ARG A 174 1.46 -6.17 19.96
CA ARG A 174 0.42 -6.69 20.86
C ARG A 174 -0.13 -8.01 20.33
N ASP A 175 -1.29 -7.98 19.69
CA ASP A 175 -2.02 -9.17 19.30
C ASP A 175 -1.87 -9.42 17.79
N MET A 176 -1.71 -10.68 17.41
CA MET A 176 -1.71 -11.13 16.02
C MET A 176 -2.87 -12.09 15.80
N ALA A 177 -3.75 -11.77 14.86
CA ALA A 177 -4.81 -12.64 14.40
C ALA A 177 -4.62 -12.94 12.91
N VAL A 178 -4.48 -14.23 12.58
CA VAL A 178 -4.32 -14.72 11.21
C VAL A 178 -5.46 -15.69 10.90
N SER A 179 -6.26 -15.39 9.88
CA SER A 179 -7.36 -16.23 9.39
C SER A 179 -7.09 -16.61 7.94
N LEU A 180 -7.04 -17.91 7.65
CA LEU A 180 -6.70 -18.45 6.34
C LEU A 180 -7.82 -19.34 5.80
N LYS A 181 -8.05 -19.33 4.49
CA LYS A 181 -9.04 -20.22 3.83
C LYS A 181 -8.40 -21.45 3.19
N GLU A 182 -7.10 -21.40 2.96
CA GLU A 182 -6.31 -22.42 2.29
C GLU A 182 -5.05 -22.74 3.12
N ASP A 183 -4.04 -23.29 2.44
CA ASP A 183 -2.80 -23.73 3.05
C ASP A 183 -2.00 -22.58 3.68
N PHE A 184 -1.39 -22.91 4.81
CA PHE A 184 -0.52 -22.04 5.58
C PHE A 184 0.89 -22.60 5.56
N THR A 185 1.85 -21.84 5.03
CA THR A 185 3.28 -22.17 5.17
C THR A 185 4.01 -20.99 5.78
N ASN A 186 4.52 -21.18 7.00
CA ASN A 186 5.48 -20.29 7.63
C ASN A 186 6.77 -21.05 7.89
N THR A 187 7.88 -20.56 7.35
CA THR A 187 9.22 -21.15 7.56
C THR A 187 10.14 -20.25 8.37
N GLN A 188 9.64 -19.10 8.83
CA GLN A 188 10.39 -18.11 9.63
C GLN A 188 9.58 -17.61 10.84
N THR A 189 9.65 -16.32 11.16
CA THR A 189 9.20 -15.74 12.43
C THR A 189 7.76 -15.25 12.36
N LEU A 190 6.93 -15.74 13.29
CA LEU A 190 5.68 -15.11 13.69
C LEU A 190 5.84 -14.64 15.14
N GLU A 191 5.76 -13.33 15.37
CA GLU A 191 5.93 -12.75 16.70
C GLU A 191 4.70 -11.93 17.11
N ALA A 192 4.06 -12.29 18.22
CA ALA A 192 3.05 -11.45 18.85
C ALA A 192 3.51 -11.11 20.27
N GLY A 193 3.48 -9.84 20.64
CA GLY A 193 3.86 -9.39 21.98
C GLY A 193 2.91 -9.85 23.09
N ARG A 194 1.69 -10.29 22.73
CA ARG A 194 0.66 -10.78 23.67
C ARG A 194 0.06 -12.10 23.18
N ASN A 195 -0.96 -12.04 22.32
CA ASN A 195 -1.67 -13.23 21.84
C ASN A 195 -1.42 -13.45 20.35
N LEU A 196 -1.15 -14.70 19.99
CA LEU A 196 -1.18 -15.17 18.60
C LEU A 196 -2.40 -16.08 18.42
N THR A 197 -3.30 -15.68 17.53
CA THR A 197 -4.48 -16.46 17.15
C THR A 197 -4.38 -16.85 15.68
N LEU A 198 -4.48 -18.15 15.38
CA LEU A 198 -4.44 -18.68 14.02
C LEU A 198 -5.70 -19.52 13.77
N HIS A 199 -6.50 -19.11 12.78
CA HIS A 199 -7.67 -19.83 12.29
C HIS A 199 -7.44 -20.29 10.85
N ILE A 200 -7.65 -21.58 10.57
CA ILE A 200 -7.59 -22.13 9.21
C ILE A 200 -8.95 -22.73 8.88
N HIS A 201 -9.70 -22.05 8.02
CA HIS A 201 -10.99 -22.48 7.53
C HIS A 201 -10.78 -23.37 6.30
N ARG A 202 -10.63 -24.68 6.49
CA ARG A 202 -10.67 -25.61 5.35
C ARG A 202 -12.06 -25.55 4.73
N ALA A 203 -12.15 -25.18 3.45
CA ALA A 203 -13.37 -25.43 2.68
C ALA A 203 -13.65 -26.95 2.71
N VAL A 204 -14.87 -27.31 3.14
CA VAL A 204 -15.39 -28.69 3.11
C VAL A 204 -15.78 -29.04 1.69
#